data_AF-A0A4Y9PNC7-F1
#
_entry.id   AF-A0A4Y9PNC7-F1
#
_cell.length_a   1.000
_cell.length_b   1.000
_cell.length_c   1.000
_cell.angle_alpha   90.00
_cell.angle_beta   90.00
_cell.angle_gamma   90.00
#
_symmetry.space_group_name_H-M   'P 1'
#
loop_
_entity.id
_entity.type
_entity.pdbx_description
1 polymer ?
#
loop_
_entity_poly.entity_id
_entity_poly.type
_entity_poly.pdbx_seq_one_letter_code
_entity_poly.pdbx_strand_id
1 'polypeptide(L)'
;MSDGPAVRFARARRSWEPLDWWKLEAHALHEDAELRRAIAFFAPAEAWRALSKDTVRAWGCLLTLSHIASFVFPVLAAGVVVGWLFAQDEGLDLRIPGSIAAIAAVLAAIGLVIDHRDPSGVDPKVGRLLGMLHLGPSAAATAVAGLALAQGEADFGFAALGLLADAVVGALHFAVYRGPADAGSDRWSRNLARLDAAVSGLAEADRGRIQADIADALDVLDERELVPAAELERARGVRIGLLGISMAPREDLVPAPAAEQGG
;
A
#
# COMPACT_ATOMS: atom_id res chain seq x y z
N MET A 1 34.78 -15.23 12.37
CA MET A 1 33.52 -14.97 11.65
C MET A 1 33.34 -13.46 11.61
N SER A 2 32.95 -12.89 10.47
CA SER A 2 32.72 -11.44 10.39
C SER A 2 31.40 -11.09 11.07
N ASP A 3 31.42 -10.10 11.97
CA ASP A 3 30.20 -9.59 12.62
C ASP A 3 29.11 -9.29 11.59
N GLY A 4 27.93 -9.86 11.81
CA GLY A 4 26.75 -9.57 11.01
C GLY A 4 26.22 -8.16 11.26
N PRO A 5 25.33 -7.64 10.41
CA PRO A 5 24.91 -6.26 10.49
C PRO A 5 24.14 -5.89 11.75
N ALA A 6 23.35 -6.81 12.32
CA ALA A 6 22.68 -6.59 13.60
C ALA A 6 23.71 -6.50 14.75
N VAL A 7 24.71 -7.38 14.76
CA VAL A 7 25.82 -7.34 15.73
C VAL A 7 26.56 -6.00 15.66
N ARG A 8 26.92 -5.54 14.45
CA ARG A 8 27.58 -4.24 14.27
C ARG A 8 26.72 -3.09 14.76
N PHE A 9 25.41 -3.14 14.53
CA PHE A 9 24.48 -2.15 15.05
C PHE A 9 24.48 -2.14 16.58
N ALA A 10 24.33 -3.30 17.23
CA ALA A 10 24.34 -3.44 18.69
C ALA A 10 25.66 -2.92 19.30
N ARG A 11 26.81 -3.29 18.75
CA ARG A 11 28.14 -2.79 19.19
C ARG A 11 28.28 -1.27 19.09
N ALA A 12 27.65 -0.65 18.11
CA ALA A 12 27.74 0.80 17.91
C ALA A 12 26.88 1.61 18.89
N ARG A 13 25.89 0.99 19.56
CA ARG A 13 25.01 1.69 20.50
C ARG A 13 25.72 1.95 21.83
N ARG A 14 25.39 3.08 22.47
CA ARG A 14 25.82 3.43 23.84
C ARG A 14 24.67 3.36 24.85
N SER A 15 23.44 3.42 24.36
CA SER A 15 22.20 3.29 25.08
C SER A 15 21.22 2.53 24.18
N TRP A 16 20.23 1.89 24.80
CA TRP A 16 19.17 1.19 24.09
C TRP A 16 17.84 1.91 24.28
N GLU A 17 17.18 2.23 23.17
CA GLU A 17 15.86 2.84 23.16
C GLU A 17 14.84 1.87 22.54
N PRO A 18 13.53 2.01 22.81
CA PRO A 18 12.50 1.14 22.22
C PRO A 18 12.58 1.06 20.68
N LEU A 19 12.89 2.17 20.02
CA LEU A 19 13.06 2.22 18.55
C LEU A 19 14.25 1.39 18.04
N ASP A 20 15.24 1.08 18.89
CA ASP A 20 16.41 0.31 18.48
C ASP A 20 16.08 -1.17 18.25
N TRP A 21 15.00 -1.71 18.83
CA TRP A 21 14.47 -3.04 18.50
C TRP A 21 14.08 -3.15 17.02
N TRP A 22 13.36 -2.16 16.51
CA TRP A 22 12.99 -2.08 15.09
C TRP A 22 14.21 -1.95 14.18
N LYS A 23 15.19 -1.14 14.58
CA LYS A 23 16.42 -0.92 13.80
C LYS A 23 17.30 -2.17 13.80
N LEU A 24 17.41 -2.88 14.92
CA LEU A 24 18.18 -4.11 15.04
C LEU A 24 17.67 -5.16 14.04
N GLU A 25 16.36 -5.39 14.05
CA GLU A 25 15.70 -6.31 13.11
C GLU A 25 15.87 -5.84 11.66
N ALA A 26 15.76 -4.54 11.39
CA ALA A 26 16.01 -4.00 10.06
C ALA A 26 17.45 -4.24 9.55
N HIS A 27 18.45 -4.25 10.44
CA HIS A 27 19.84 -4.55 10.07
C HIS A 27 20.04 -6.06 9.83
N ALA A 28 19.46 -6.92 10.66
CA ALA A 28 19.49 -8.36 10.44
C ALA A 28 18.89 -8.74 9.08
N LEU A 29 17.84 -8.01 8.67
CA LEU A 29 17.11 -8.24 7.43
C LEU A 29 17.63 -7.45 6.22
N HIS A 30 18.85 -6.91 6.26
CA HIS A 30 19.30 -5.93 5.25
C HIS A 30 19.23 -6.45 3.79
N GLU A 31 19.34 -7.76 3.57
CA GLU A 31 19.28 -8.39 2.24
C GLU A 31 17.85 -8.72 1.80
N ASP A 32 16.89 -8.72 2.72
CA ASP A 32 15.50 -9.04 2.43
C ASP A 32 14.63 -7.77 2.44
N ALA A 33 14.57 -7.14 1.27
CA ALA A 33 13.78 -5.93 1.06
C ALA A 33 12.26 -6.18 1.16
N GLU A 34 11.79 -7.40 0.92
CA GLU A 34 10.36 -7.74 0.95
C GLU A 34 9.88 -7.88 2.39
N LEU A 35 10.61 -8.63 3.21
CA LEU A 35 10.32 -8.81 4.63
C LEU A 35 10.45 -7.48 5.39
N ARG A 36 11.48 -6.67 5.10
CA ARG A 36 11.60 -5.31 5.66
C ARG A 36 10.40 -4.43 5.32
N ARG A 37 9.86 -4.53 4.09
CA ARG A 37 8.66 -3.78 3.69
C ARG A 37 7.41 -4.27 4.41
N ALA A 38 7.26 -5.58 4.61
CA ALA A 38 6.15 -6.14 5.38
C ALA A 38 6.17 -5.67 6.85
N ILE A 39 7.35 -5.62 7.47
CA ILE A 39 7.52 -5.12 8.85
C ILE A 39 7.29 -3.61 8.94
N ALA A 40 7.70 -2.85 7.93
CA ALA A 40 7.58 -1.39 7.91
C ALA A 40 6.15 -0.91 8.16
N PHE A 41 5.13 -1.65 7.69
CA PHE A 41 3.72 -1.35 7.96
C PHE A 41 3.42 -1.16 9.45
N PHE A 42 4.03 -1.98 10.30
CA PHE A 42 3.81 -1.98 11.75
C PHE A 42 4.71 -1.01 12.50
N ALA A 43 5.73 -0.47 11.82
CA ALA A 43 6.76 0.32 12.46
C ALA A 43 6.27 1.75 12.77
N PRO A 44 6.77 2.37 13.85
CA PRO A 44 6.57 3.80 14.08
C PRO A 44 7.27 4.61 12.99
N ALA A 45 6.82 5.85 12.76
CA ALA A 45 7.30 6.69 11.66
C ALA A 45 8.82 6.91 11.71
N GLU A 46 9.37 6.98 12.92
CA GLU A 46 10.79 7.15 13.23
C GLU A 46 11.63 5.91 12.84
N ALA A 47 11.04 4.72 12.90
CA ALA A 47 11.69 3.47 12.51
C ALA A 47 11.54 3.15 11.02
N TRP A 48 10.56 3.76 10.35
CA TRP A 48 10.26 3.52 8.93
C TRP A 48 11.50 3.65 8.04
N ARG A 49 12.33 4.69 8.24
CA ARG A 49 13.51 4.94 7.40
C ARG A 49 14.53 3.79 7.46
N ALA A 50 14.69 3.15 8.62
CA ALA A 50 15.58 2.00 8.77
C ALA A 50 15.06 0.77 8.01
N LEU A 51 13.74 0.59 7.98
CA LEU A 51 13.07 -0.52 7.30
C LEU A 51 12.88 -0.27 5.80
N SER A 52 12.76 0.98 5.36
CA SER A 52 12.48 1.34 3.97
C SER A 52 13.73 1.65 3.14
N LYS A 53 14.92 1.69 3.75
CA LYS A 53 16.18 1.97 3.04
C LYS A 53 16.40 0.95 1.93
N ASP A 54 16.58 1.42 0.70
CA ASP A 54 16.81 0.61 -0.51
C ASP A 54 15.60 -0.26 -0.95
N THR A 55 14.43 -0.08 -0.32
CA THR A 55 13.20 -0.78 -0.73
C THR A 55 12.35 0.01 -1.73
N VAL A 56 12.69 1.28 -2.00
CA VAL A 56 11.99 2.13 -2.96
C VAL A 56 12.45 1.77 -4.37
N ARG A 57 11.65 0.96 -5.07
CA ARG A 57 11.87 0.70 -6.51
C ARG A 57 11.62 1.99 -7.29
N ALA A 58 12.43 2.29 -8.32
CA ALA A 58 12.18 3.40 -9.25
C ALA A 58 10.77 3.35 -9.87
N TRP A 59 10.23 2.14 -10.03
CA TRP A 59 8.85 1.92 -10.46
C TRP A 59 7.79 2.46 -9.49
N GLY A 60 8.12 2.60 -8.20
CA GLY A 60 7.23 3.16 -7.18
C GLY A 60 6.82 4.61 -7.48
N CYS A 61 7.74 5.44 -8.00
CA CYS A 61 7.39 6.81 -8.41
C CYS A 61 6.41 6.82 -9.58
N LEU A 62 6.64 5.96 -10.59
CA LEU A 62 5.74 5.82 -11.74
C LEU A 62 4.38 5.29 -11.31
N LEU A 63 4.33 4.33 -10.38
CA LEU A 63 3.09 3.83 -9.79
C LEU A 63 2.33 4.91 -9.03
N THR A 64 3.02 5.75 -8.25
CA THR A 64 2.37 6.87 -7.55
C THR A 64 1.78 7.86 -8.56
N LEU A 65 2.54 8.21 -9.61
CA LEU A 65 2.05 9.08 -10.67
C LEU A 65 0.87 8.46 -11.44
N SER A 66 0.88 7.15 -11.70
CA SER A 66 -0.25 6.48 -12.35
C SER A 66 -1.49 6.47 -11.48
N HIS A 67 -1.36 6.31 -10.16
CA HIS A 67 -2.51 6.43 -9.25
C HIS A 67 -3.07 7.86 -9.27
N ILE A 68 -2.22 8.89 -9.17
CA ILE A 68 -2.65 10.29 -9.25
C ILE A 68 -3.38 10.54 -10.58
N ALA A 69 -2.80 10.08 -11.70
CA ALA A 69 -3.42 10.21 -13.02
C ALA A 69 -4.79 9.52 -13.08
N SER A 70 -4.90 8.29 -12.56
CA SER A 70 -6.16 7.55 -12.50
C SER A 70 -7.27 8.32 -11.75
N PHE A 71 -6.92 9.09 -10.71
CA PHE A 71 -7.87 9.93 -9.99
C PHE A 71 -8.24 11.22 -10.72
N VAL A 72 -7.26 11.89 -11.33
CA VAL A 72 -7.42 13.23 -11.88
C VAL A 72 -8.02 13.20 -13.28
N PHE A 73 -7.66 12.21 -14.10
CA PHE A 73 -8.03 12.14 -15.51
C PHE A 73 -9.54 12.01 -15.76
N PRO A 74 -10.31 11.18 -15.03
CA PRO A 74 -11.77 11.13 -15.20
C PRO A 74 -12.43 12.47 -14.92
N VAL A 75 -11.98 13.17 -13.88
CA VAL A 75 -12.50 14.50 -13.51
C VAL A 75 -12.14 15.56 -14.55
N LEU A 76 -10.89 15.55 -15.06
CA LEU A 76 -10.48 16.47 -16.12
C LEU A 76 -11.25 16.23 -17.42
N ALA A 77 -11.39 14.97 -17.84
CA ALA A 77 -12.14 14.60 -19.03
C ALA A 77 -13.61 15.05 -18.90
N ALA A 78 -14.23 14.79 -17.75
CA ALA A 78 -15.59 15.24 -17.48
C ALA A 78 -15.70 16.76 -17.43
N GLY A 79 -14.74 17.46 -16.82
CA GLY A 79 -14.73 18.93 -16.76
C GLY A 79 -14.69 19.58 -18.14
N VAL A 80 -13.89 19.04 -19.07
CA VAL A 80 -13.84 19.52 -20.46
C VAL A 80 -15.18 19.29 -21.16
N VAL A 81 -15.73 18.08 -21.07
CA VAL A 81 -16.98 17.71 -21.76
C VAL A 81 -18.20 18.43 -21.18
N VAL A 82 -18.30 18.52 -19.85
CA VAL A 82 -19.40 19.23 -19.18
C VAL A 82 -19.24 20.74 -19.34
N GLY A 83 -18.00 21.25 -19.37
CA GLY A 83 -17.71 22.66 -19.61
C GLY A 83 -18.26 23.17 -20.94
N TRP A 84 -18.27 22.33 -21.97
CA TRP A 84 -18.88 22.63 -23.26
C TRP A 84 -20.35 23.05 -23.16
N LEU A 85 -21.12 22.53 -22.20
CA LEU A 85 -22.52 22.93 -22.00
C LEU A 85 -22.69 24.44 -21.71
N PHE A 86 -21.62 25.09 -21.23
CA PHE A 86 -21.59 26.50 -20.89
C PHE A 86 -20.90 27.38 -21.96
N ALA A 87 -20.25 26.77 -22.95
CA ALA A 87 -19.43 27.44 -23.97
C ALA A 87 -19.86 26.98 -25.38
N GLN A 88 -21.15 27.12 -25.68
CA GLN A 88 -21.83 26.57 -26.88
C GLN A 88 -21.46 27.24 -28.22
N ASP A 89 -20.34 27.97 -28.28
CA ASP A 89 -19.97 28.72 -29.50
C ASP A 89 -19.22 27.83 -30.52
N GLU A 90 -18.76 26.64 -30.13
CA GLU A 90 -18.05 25.67 -30.97
C GLU A 90 -18.55 24.24 -30.74
N GLY A 91 -18.43 23.38 -31.76
CA GLY A 91 -18.73 21.94 -31.65
C GLY A 91 -17.80 21.24 -30.65
N LEU A 92 -18.28 20.17 -30.02
CA LEU A 92 -17.56 19.43 -28.99
C LEU A 92 -16.52 18.48 -29.60
N ASP A 93 -15.22 18.80 -29.44
CA ASP A 93 -14.14 17.88 -29.78
C ASP A 93 -13.90 16.83 -28.67
N LEU A 94 -14.36 15.61 -28.92
CA LEU A 94 -14.23 14.49 -27.99
C LEU A 94 -12.82 13.86 -27.97
N ARG A 95 -11.92 14.18 -28.91
CA ARG A 95 -10.63 13.47 -29.07
C ARG A 95 -9.77 13.53 -27.82
N ILE A 96 -9.60 14.72 -27.24
CA ILE A 96 -8.79 14.94 -26.04
C ILE A 96 -9.43 14.32 -24.80
N PRO A 97 -10.66 14.70 -24.38
CA PRO A 97 -11.25 14.15 -23.16
C PRO A 97 -11.47 12.63 -23.24
N GLY A 98 -11.83 12.11 -24.42
CA GLY A 98 -11.97 10.68 -24.64
C GLY A 98 -10.65 9.91 -24.49
N SER A 99 -9.54 10.46 -24.99
CA SER A 99 -8.21 9.85 -24.83
C SER A 99 -7.75 9.85 -23.37
N ILE A 100 -8.00 10.95 -22.65
CA ILE A 100 -7.66 11.07 -21.22
C ILE A 100 -8.44 10.03 -20.40
N ALA A 101 -9.75 9.89 -20.64
CA ALA A 101 -10.56 8.88 -19.97
C ALA A 101 -10.15 7.45 -20.35
N ALA A 102 -9.79 7.19 -21.62
CA ALA A 102 -9.27 5.88 -22.02
C ALA A 102 -7.98 5.51 -21.27
N ILE A 103 -7.06 6.45 -21.09
CA ILE A 103 -5.84 6.23 -20.29
C ILE A 103 -6.20 5.95 -18.83
N ALA A 104 -7.12 6.71 -18.24
CA ALA A 104 -7.61 6.48 -16.89
C ALA A 104 -8.21 5.07 -16.73
N ALA A 105 -9.05 4.64 -17.68
CA ALA A 105 -9.67 3.34 -17.70
C ALA A 105 -8.64 2.21 -17.73
N VAL A 106 -7.60 2.34 -18.57
CA VAL A 106 -6.51 1.36 -18.65
C VAL A 106 -5.73 1.27 -17.34
N LEU A 107 -5.37 2.41 -16.74
CA LEU A 107 -4.64 2.44 -15.47
C LEU A 107 -5.46 1.80 -14.34
N ALA A 108 -6.74 2.15 -14.24
CA ALA A 108 -7.64 1.59 -13.24
C ALA A 108 -7.93 0.10 -13.47
N ALA A 109 -8.06 -0.35 -14.72
CA ALA A 109 -8.23 -1.76 -15.03
C ALA A 109 -6.99 -2.58 -14.66
N ILE A 110 -5.78 -2.06 -14.90
CA ILE A 110 -4.53 -2.69 -14.46
C ILE A 110 -4.51 -2.81 -12.94
N GLY A 111 -4.86 -1.74 -12.22
CA GLY A 111 -4.98 -1.74 -10.76
C GLY A 111 -5.94 -2.84 -10.27
N LEU A 112 -7.14 -2.90 -10.85
CA LEU A 112 -8.16 -3.89 -10.52
C LEU A 112 -7.68 -5.33 -10.79
N VAL A 113 -6.91 -5.58 -11.85
CA VAL A 113 -6.33 -6.91 -12.12
C VAL A 113 -5.23 -7.26 -11.11
N ILE A 114 -4.39 -6.30 -10.72
CA ILE A 114 -3.35 -6.49 -9.70
C ILE A 114 -4.00 -6.81 -8.36
N ASP A 115 -4.96 -6.00 -7.94
CA ASP A 115 -5.65 -6.16 -6.66
C ASP A 115 -6.48 -7.45 -6.61
N HIS A 116 -7.06 -7.88 -7.73
CA HIS A 116 -7.79 -9.15 -7.79
C HIS A 116 -6.85 -10.36 -7.61
N ARG A 117 -5.59 -10.26 -8.06
CA ARG A 117 -4.58 -11.31 -7.87
C ARG A 117 -3.96 -11.31 -6.48
N ASP A 118 -3.98 -10.18 -5.78
CA ASP A 118 -3.63 -10.06 -4.36
C ASP A 118 -4.77 -9.42 -3.56
N PRO A 119 -5.84 -10.18 -3.23
CA PRO A 119 -7.02 -9.67 -2.55
C PRO A 119 -6.75 -9.18 -1.12
N SER A 120 -5.52 -9.35 -0.60
CA SER A 120 -5.11 -8.77 0.67
C SER A 120 -4.82 -7.25 0.60
N GLY A 121 -4.84 -6.67 -0.61
CA GLY A 121 -4.42 -5.30 -0.97
C GLY A 121 -5.29 -4.15 -0.53
N VAL A 122 -6.57 -4.17 -0.89
CA VAL A 122 -7.39 -2.95 -0.94
C VAL A 122 -8.66 -3.09 -0.11
N ASP A 123 -8.87 -2.15 0.79
CA ASP A 123 -10.10 -2.06 1.59
C ASP A 123 -11.32 -1.85 0.67
N PRO A 124 -12.42 -2.60 0.84
CA PRO A 124 -13.61 -2.44 0.01
C PRO A 124 -14.14 -1.00 -0.08
N LYS A 125 -13.99 -0.19 0.99
CA LYS A 125 -14.35 1.24 0.99
C LYS A 125 -13.46 2.05 0.04
N VAL A 126 -12.16 1.78 0.03
CA VAL A 126 -11.21 2.44 -0.88
C VAL A 126 -11.48 2.01 -2.32
N GLY A 127 -11.71 0.71 -2.56
CA GLY A 127 -12.08 0.20 -3.87
C GLY A 127 -13.37 0.82 -4.42
N ARG A 128 -14.39 1.04 -3.58
CA ARG A 128 -15.62 1.75 -3.97
C ARG A 128 -15.42 3.24 -4.19
N LEU A 129 -14.58 3.89 -3.39
CA LEU A 129 -14.22 5.30 -3.60
C LEU A 129 -13.54 5.50 -4.97
N LEU A 130 -12.59 4.62 -5.31
CA LEU A 130 -12.00 4.55 -6.64
C LEU A 130 -13.08 4.37 -7.71
N GLY A 131 -13.96 3.38 -7.54
CA GLY A 131 -15.08 3.16 -8.45
C GLY A 131 -15.94 4.39 -8.68
N MET A 132 -16.25 5.16 -7.63
CA MET A 132 -17.04 6.39 -7.72
C MET A 132 -16.34 7.49 -8.52
N LEU A 133 -15.03 7.64 -8.34
CA LEU A 133 -14.22 8.67 -8.99
C LEU A 133 -14.03 8.43 -10.49
N HIS A 134 -14.14 7.18 -10.94
CA HIS A 134 -14.23 6.84 -12.36
C HIS A 134 -15.68 6.92 -12.86
N LEU A 135 -16.61 6.24 -12.18
CA LEU A 135 -17.99 6.09 -12.65
C LEU A 135 -18.73 7.43 -12.74
N GLY A 136 -18.67 8.27 -11.69
CA GLY A 136 -19.45 9.51 -11.62
C GLY A 136 -19.09 10.49 -12.74
N PRO A 137 -17.82 10.96 -12.80
CA PRO A 137 -17.37 11.87 -13.85
C PRO A 137 -17.56 11.30 -15.26
N SER A 138 -17.18 10.04 -15.49
CA SER A 138 -17.22 9.46 -16.83
C SER A 138 -18.64 9.12 -17.29
N ALA A 139 -19.57 8.76 -16.38
CA ALA A 139 -20.99 8.63 -16.74
C ALA A 139 -21.61 9.98 -17.13
N ALA A 140 -21.32 11.04 -16.37
CA ALA A 140 -21.78 12.39 -16.71
C ALA A 140 -21.23 12.85 -18.06
N ALA A 141 -19.91 12.69 -18.28
CA ALA A 141 -19.26 13.02 -19.54
C ALA A 141 -19.83 12.20 -20.72
N THR A 142 -20.07 10.91 -20.53
CA THR A 142 -20.67 10.04 -21.55
C THR A 142 -22.08 10.50 -21.92
N ALA A 143 -22.89 10.91 -20.93
CA ALA A 143 -24.23 11.42 -21.17
C ALA A 143 -24.21 12.73 -21.99
N VAL A 144 -23.33 13.68 -21.63
CA VAL A 144 -23.17 14.94 -22.37
C VAL A 144 -22.64 14.70 -23.78
N ALA A 145 -21.63 13.84 -23.93
CA ALA A 145 -21.12 13.46 -25.25
C ALA A 145 -22.22 12.81 -26.12
N GLY A 146 -23.04 11.93 -25.54
CA GLY A 146 -24.18 11.33 -26.22
C GLY A 146 -25.21 12.37 -26.68
N LEU A 147 -25.46 13.40 -25.88
CA LEU A 147 -26.33 14.51 -26.26
C LEU A 147 -25.75 15.31 -27.42
N ALA A 148 -24.47 15.68 -27.37
CA ALA A 148 -23.80 16.42 -28.42
C ALA A 148 -23.80 15.64 -29.75
N LEU A 149 -23.52 14.33 -29.70
CA LEU A 149 -23.60 13.43 -30.85
C LEU A 149 -25.01 13.37 -31.46
N ALA A 150 -26.05 13.30 -30.61
CA ALA A 150 -27.43 13.27 -31.05
C ALA A 150 -27.88 14.60 -31.69
N GLN A 151 -27.24 15.71 -31.30
CA GLN A 151 -27.48 17.05 -31.86
C GLN A 151 -26.64 17.33 -33.11
N GLY A 152 -25.68 16.46 -33.46
CA GLY A 152 -24.74 16.69 -34.55
C GLY A 152 -23.63 17.70 -34.21
N GLU A 153 -23.46 18.03 -32.93
CA GLU A 153 -22.45 18.96 -32.40
C GLU A 153 -21.11 18.27 -32.09
N ALA A 154 -21.04 16.95 -32.29
CA ALA A 154 -19.83 16.15 -32.12
C ALA A 154 -19.78 15.05 -33.18
N ASP A 155 -18.55 14.66 -33.56
CA ASP A 155 -18.33 13.49 -34.41
C ASP A 155 -18.20 12.22 -33.57
N PHE A 156 -18.88 11.15 -33.99
CA PHE A 156 -18.73 9.83 -33.35
C PHE A 156 -17.36 9.24 -33.72
N GLY A 157 -16.42 9.29 -32.77
CA GLY A 157 -15.10 8.69 -32.91
C GLY A 157 -14.77 7.72 -31.78
N PHE A 158 -13.68 6.97 -31.95
CA PHE A 158 -13.11 6.08 -30.92
C PHE A 158 -12.93 6.77 -29.55
N ALA A 159 -12.82 8.09 -29.51
CA ALA A 159 -12.69 8.86 -28.29
C ALA A 159 -13.92 8.77 -27.36
N ALA A 160 -15.14 8.70 -27.90
CA ALA A 160 -16.35 8.51 -27.09
C ALA A 160 -16.34 7.17 -26.33
N LEU A 161 -15.71 6.14 -26.91
CA LEU A 161 -15.54 4.84 -26.26
C LEU A 161 -14.62 4.91 -25.03
N GLY A 162 -13.69 5.87 -24.98
CA GLY A 162 -12.83 6.08 -23.82
C GLY A 162 -13.61 6.50 -22.57
N LEU A 163 -14.56 7.43 -22.72
CA LEU A 163 -15.46 7.85 -21.64
C LEU A 163 -16.33 6.68 -21.15
N LEU A 164 -16.89 5.93 -22.09
CA LEU A 164 -17.72 4.76 -21.77
C LEU A 164 -16.90 3.67 -21.07
N ALA A 165 -15.69 3.37 -21.57
CA ALA A 165 -14.80 2.38 -20.98
C ALA A 165 -14.44 2.73 -19.53
N ASP A 166 -14.14 4.01 -19.25
CA ASP A 166 -13.83 4.45 -17.90
C ASP A 166 -15.03 4.33 -16.95
N ALA A 167 -16.24 4.67 -17.42
CA ALA A 167 -17.46 4.46 -16.65
C ALA A 167 -17.69 2.96 -16.35
N VAL A 168 -17.44 2.07 -17.32
CA VAL A 168 -17.50 0.61 -17.12
C VAL A 168 -16.48 0.15 -16.08
N VAL A 169 -15.23 0.65 -16.12
CA VAL A 169 -14.20 0.33 -15.13
C VAL A 169 -14.61 0.80 -13.72
N GLY A 170 -15.23 1.98 -13.61
CA GLY A 170 -15.80 2.46 -12.36
C GLY A 170 -16.88 1.53 -11.82
N ALA A 171 -17.80 1.07 -12.67
CA ALA A 171 -18.82 0.09 -12.28
C ALA A 171 -18.21 -1.27 -11.88
N LEU A 172 -17.14 -1.71 -12.55
CA LEU A 172 -16.41 -2.94 -12.20
C LEU A 172 -15.77 -2.85 -10.81
N HIS A 173 -15.26 -1.69 -10.40
CA HIS A 173 -14.75 -1.52 -9.02
C HIS A 173 -15.84 -1.75 -7.98
N PHE A 174 -17.05 -1.22 -8.18
CA PHE A 174 -18.19 -1.54 -7.31
C PHE A 174 -18.56 -3.02 -7.37
N ALA A 175 -18.37 -3.66 -8.51
CA ALA A 175 -18.64 -5.08 -8.69
C ALA A 175 -17.64 -6.00 -7.96
N VAL A 176 -16.37 -5.61 -7.93
CA VAL A 176 -15.28 -6.36 -7.30
C VAL A 176 -15.22 -6.10 -5.79
N TYR A 177 -15.38 -4.84 -5.38
CA TYR A 177 -15.23 -4.42 -3.97
C TYR A 177 -16.56 -4.40 -3.20
N ARG A 178 -17.36 -5.46 -3.40
CA ARG A 178 -18.62 -5.70 -2.69
C ARG A 178 -18.32 -6.31 -1.32
N GLY A 179 -18.80 -5.70 -0.25
CA GLY A 179 -18.68 -6.25 1.10
C GLY A 179 -18.66 -5.19 2.21
N PRO A 180 -18.98 -5.58 3.47
CA PRO A 180 -18.82 -4.71 4.63
C PRO A 180 -17.36 -4.26 4.76
N ALA A 181 -17.18 -2.98 5.09
CA ALA A 181 -15.86 -2.40 5.29
C ALA A 181 -15.62 -2.30 6.79
N ASP A 182 -15.15 -3.39 7.41
CA ASP A 182 -14.87 -3.40 8.84
C ASP A 182 -13.45 -2.88 9.11
N ALA A 183 -13.41 -1.87 9.98
CA ALA A 183 -12.31 -0.92 10.12
C ALA A 183 -11.25 -1.44 11.09
N GLY A 184 -10.01 -1.57 10.61
CA GLY A 184 -8.81 -1.70 11.46
C GLY A 184 -8.35 -3.14 11.72
N SER A 185 -9.19 -3.99 12.34
CA SER A 185 -8.83 -5.38 12.69
C SER A 185 -8.51 -6.24 11.46
N ASP A 186 -9.24 -6.01 10.37
CA ASP A 186 -9.03 -6.69 9.09
C ASP A 186 -7.74 -6.23 8.41
N ARG A 187 -7.39 -4.94 8.55
CA ARG A 187 -6.14 -4.41 7.99
C ARG A 187 -4.94 -4.95 8.76
N TRP A 188 -5.02 -5.00 10.08
CA TRP A 188 -3.97 -5.59 10.93
C TRP A 188 -3.76 -7.07 10.60
N SER A 189 -4.84 -7.87 10.61
CA SER A 189 -4.76 -9.31 10.31
C SER A 189 -4.25 -9.60 8.90
N ARG A 190 -4.68 -8.84 7.88
CA ARG A 190 -4.16 -8.98 6.51
C ARG A 190 -2.67 -8.68 6.42
N ASN A 191 -2.18 -7.61 7.06
CA ASN A 191 -0.75 -7.29 7.02
C ASN A 191 0.07 -8.28 7.85
N LEU A 192 -0.51 -8.86 8.91
CA LEU A 192 0.14 -9.92 9.67
C LEU A 192 0.26 -11.21 8.85
N ALA A 193 -0.79 -11.58 8.11
CA ALA A 193 -0.75 -12.71 7.18
C ALA A 193 0.30 -12.51 6.06
N ARG A 194 0.46 -11.28 5.57
CA ARG A 194 1.53 -10.94 4.60
C ARG A 194 2.92 -11.09 5.20
N LEU A 195 3.10 -10.65 6.44
CA LEU A 195 4.34 -10.83 7.17
C LEU A 195 4.65 -12.32 7.38
N ASP A 196 3.64 -13.12 7.75
CA ASP A 196 3.77 -14.57 7.89
C ASP A 196 4.15 -15.24 6.58
N ALA A 197 3.54 -14.85 5.46
CA ALA A 197 3.88 -15.35 4.14
C ALA A 197 5.33 -14.99 3.74
N ALA A 198 5.77 -13.76 4.00
CA ALA A 198 7.14 -13.33 3.73
C ALA A 198 8.18 -14.12 4.56
N VAL A 199 7.93 -14.31 5.87
CA VAL A 199 8.80 -15.12 6.74
C VAL A 199 8.82 -16.59 6.31
N SER A 200 7.68 -17.12 5.88
CA SER A 200 7.57 -18.50 5.41
C SER A 200 8.28 -18.71 4.07
N GLY A 201 8.34 -17.68 3.23
CA GLY A 201 9.03 -17.67 1.95
C GLY A 201 10.56 -17.57 2.03
N LEU A 202 11.12 -17.26 3.20
CA LEU A 202 12.57 -17.24 3.42
C LEU A 202 13.21 -18.61 3.14
N ALA A 203 14.32 -18.61 2.41
CA ALA A 203 15.17 -19.79 2.30
C ALA A 203 15.72 -20.18 3.69
N GLU A 204 15.83 -21.48 3.95
CA GLU A 204 16.26 -21.98 5.27
C GLU A 204 17.64 -21.46 5.68
N ALA A 205 18.55 -21.33 4.70
CA ALA A 205 19.88 -20.75 4.93
C ALA A 205 19.82 -19.28 5.37
N ASP A 206 18.95 -18.48 4.77
CA ASP A 206 18.76 -17.07 5.15
C ASP A 206 18.10 -16.95 6.51
N ARG A 207 17.08 -17.77 6.78
CA ARG A 207 16.43 -17.84 8.10
C ARG A 207 17.44 -18.12 9.20
N GLY A 208 18.28 -19.15 9.02
CA GLY A 208 19.31 -19.51 10.01
C GLY A 208 20.35 -18.41 10.20
N ARG A 209 20.79 -17.77 9.10
CA ARG A 209 21.74 -16.64 9.16
C ARG A 209 21.16 -15.43 9.90
N ILE A 210 19.91 -15.05 9.62
CA ILE A 210 19.22 -13.93 10.28
C ILE A 210 19.04 -14.23 11.77
N GLN A 211 18.62 -15.45 12.12
CA GLN A 211 18.47 -15.86 13.52
C GLN A 211 19.79 -15.80 14.28
N ALA A 212 20.88 -16.29 13.68
CA ALA A 212 22.20 -16.23 14.27
C ALA A 212 22.67 -14.78 14.47
N ASP A 213 22.52 -13.90 13.48
CA ASP A 213 22.90 -12.48 13.60
C ASP A 213 22.09 -11.75 14.69
N ILE A 214 20.79 -12.05 14.82
CA ILE A 214 19.96 -11.51 15.92
C ILE A 214 20.43 -12.06 17.26
N ALA A 215 20.64 -13.37 17.39
CA ALA A 215 21.07 -14.00 18.64
C ALA A 215 22.42 -13.44 19.12
N ASP A 216 23.41 -13.39 18.24
CA ASP A 216 24.73 -12.82 18.53
C ASP A 216 24.62 -11.34 18.92
N ALA A 217 23.70 -10.59 18.30
CA ALA A 217 23.49 -9.20 18.65
C ALA A 217 22.84 -9.04 20.03
N LEU A 218 21.91 -9.91 20.41
CA LEU A 218 21.31 -9.93 21.76
C LEU A 218 22.38 -10.23 22.82
N ASP A 219 23.31 -11.16 22.54
CA ASP A 219 24.41 -11.45 23.44
C ASP A 219 25.34 -10.23 23.61
N VAL A 220 25.60 -9.46 22.54
CA VAL A 220 26.30 -8.17 22.64
C VAL A 220 25.55 -7.16 23.50
N LEU A 221 24.21 -7.14 23.48
CA LEU A 221 23.43 -6.25 24.34
C LEU A 221 23.51 -6.67 25.82
N ASP A 222 23.54 -7.99 26.07
CA ASP A 222 23.69 -8.61 27.40
C ASP A 222 25.06 -8.30 27.99
N GLU A 223 26.14 -8.62 27.26
CA GLU A 223 27.54 -8.37 27.66
C GLU A 223 27.82 -6.90 28.01
N ARG A 224 27.06 -5.98 27.40
CA ARG A 224 27.22 -4.54 27.55
C ARG A 224 26.21 -3.91 28.49
N GLU A 225 25.36 -4.73 29.10
CA GLU A 225 24.31 -4.32 30.05
C GLU A 225 23.42 -3.19 29.50
N LEU A 226 23.18 -3.19 28.17
CA LEU A 226 22.40 -2.15 27.52
C LEU A 226 20.88 -2.35 27.69
N VAL A 227 20.47 -3.58 28.05
CA VAL A 227 19.07 -4.01 28.18
C VAL A 227 18.95 -4.90 29.42
N PRO A 228 17.87 -4.81 30.21
CA PRO A 228 17.64 -5.72 31.34
C PRO A 228 17.51 -7.19 30.90
N ALA A 229 18.01 -8.12 31.73
CA ALA A 229 17.98 -9.55 31.44
C ALA A 229 16.57 -10.10 31.12
N ALA A 230 15.53 -9.61 31.82
CA ALA A 230 14.15 -10.00 31.55
C ALA A 230 13.66 -9.56 30.15
N GLU A 231 14.14 -8.42 29.67
CA GLU A 231 13.80 -7.93 28.33
C GLU A 231 14.56 -8.68 27.24
N LEU A 232 15.82 -9.06 27.50
CA LEU A 232 16.60 -9.94 26.63
C LEU A 232 15.99 -11.34 26.51
N GLU A 233 15.54 -11.92 27.61
CA GLU A 233 14.89 -13.23 27.62
C GLU A 233 13.60 -13.21 26.78
N ARG A 234 12.81 -12.13 26.88
CA ARG A 234 11.66 -11.92 26.00
C ARG A 234 12.09 -11.83 24.54
N ALA A 235 13.09 -11.01 24.22
CA ALA A 235 13.58 -10.82 22.86
C ALA A 235 14.08 -12.12 22.21
N ARG A 236 14.78 -12.98 22.97
CA ARG A 236 15.24 -14.30 22.51
C ARG A 236 14.09 -15.23 22.10
N GLY A 237 12.92 -15.08 22.71
CA GLY A 237 11.71 -15.83 22.37
C GLY A 237 10.92 -15.29 21.17
N VAL A 238 11.32 -14.16 20.59
CA VAL A 238 10.58 -13.53 19.48
C VAL A 238 11.01 -14.08 18.13
N ARG A 239 10.03 -14.48 17.31
CA ARG A 239 10.27 -14.91 15.93
C ARG A 239 10.71 -13.75 15.04
N ILE A 240 11.46 -14.08 13.98
CA ILE A 240 11.81 -13.14 12.91
C ILE A 240 10.56 -12.44 12.39
N GLY A 241 10.67 -11.13 12.19
CA GLY A 241 9.63 -10.24 11.68
C GLY A 241 8.79 -9.61 12.77
N LEU A 242 8.86 -10.11 14.02
CA LEU A 242 8.04 -9.62 15.13
C LEU A 242 8.87 -8.95 16.24
N LEU A 243 10.19 -8.82 16.11
CA LEU A 243 11.03 -8.29 17.20
C LEU A 243 10.64 -6.86 17.54
N GLY A 244 10.59 -5.97 16.55
CA GLY A 244 10.14 -4.59 16.76
C GLY A 244 8.70 -4.51 17.27
N ILE A 245 7.81 -5.32 16.68
CA ILE A 245 6.38 -5.36 17.02
C ILE A 245 6.17 -5.77 18.48
N SER A 246 6.93 -6.74 18.97
CA SER A 246 6.73 -7.34 20.31
C SER A 246 7.46 -6.56 21.40
N MET A 247 8.64 -6.03 21.09
CA MET A 247 9.50 -5.36 22.08
C MET A 247 9.22 -3.86 22.19
N ALA A 248 8.72 -3.24 21.13
CA ALA A 248 8.34 -1.82 21.10
C ALA A 248 7.04 -1.63 20.31
N PRO A 249 5.91 -2.19 20.82
CA PRO A 249 4.62 -2.14 20.14
C PRO A 249 4.12 -0.70 19.99
N ARG A 250 3.42 -0.47 18.89
CA ARG A 250 2.66 0.76 18.65
C ARG A 250 1.30 0.68 19.32
N GLU A 251 1.06 1.52 20.32
CA GLU A 251 -0.20 1.59 21.06
C GLU A 251 -1.41 1.86 20.16
N ASP A 252 -1.23 2.56 19.03
CA ASP A 252 -2.28 2.91 18.08
C ASP A 252 -2.64 1.80 17.08
N LEU A 253 -1.85 0.72 17.01
CA LEU A 253 -2.07 -0.40 16.09
C LEU A 253 -2.40 -1.72 16.79
N VAL A 254 -2.15 -1.84 18.09
CA VAL A 254 -2.57 -3.01 18.86
C VAL A 254 -4.10 -2.99 18.94
N PRO A 255 -4.82 -4.02 18.43
CA PRO A 255 -6.26 -4.11 18.61
C PRO A 255 -6.56 -4.01 20.10
N ALA A 256 -7.49 -3.13 20.48
CA ALA A 256 -7.92 -3.06 21.87
C ALA A 256 -8.27 -4.49 22.34
N PRO A 257 -7.87 -4.91 23.55
CA PRO A 257 -8.33 -6.17 24.09
C PRO A 257 -9.85 -6.18 23.97
N ALA A 258 -10.43 -7.30 23.53
CA ALA A 258 -11.86 -7.46 23.35
C ALA A 258 -12.58 -7.22 24.69
N ALA A 259 -12.83 -5.96 25.01
CA ALA A 259 -13.59 -5.55 26.15
C ALA A 259 -15.04 -5.87 25.81
N GLU A 260 -15.52 -6.96 26.39
CA GLU A 260 -16.91 -7.13 26.85
C GLU A 260 -17.96 -6.39 26.01
N GLN A 261 -18.16 -6.80 24.75
CA GLN A 261 -19.42 -6.54 24.04
C GLN A 261 -20.50 -7.53 24.51
N GLY A 262 -20.57 -7.73 25.82
CA GLY A 262 -21.55 -8.55 26.51
C GLY A 262 -22.14 -7.74 27.65
N GLY A 263 -23.14 -6.92 27.33
CA GLY A 263 -23.96 -6.15 28.25
C GLY A 263 -25.19 -5.62 27.55
#